data_AF-A0A2V7HAP4-F1
#
_entry.id   AF-A0A2V7HAP4-F1
#
_cell.length_a   1.000
_cell.length_b   1.000
_cell.length_c   1.000
_cell.angle_alpha   90.00
_cell.angle_beta   90.00
_cell.angle_gamma   90.00
#
_symmetry.space_group_name_H-M   'P 1'
#
loop_
_entity.id
_entity.type
_entity.pdbx_description
1 polymer ?
#
loop_
_entity_poly.entity_id
_entity_poly.type
_entity_poly.pdbx_seq_one_letter_code
_entity_poly.pdbx_strand_id
1 'polypeptide(L)'
;MAKLGDYERSDLPERTKAALRLADRLTGAEPTVDETFYEALRRHFSDDEILDLGMTITFASGWQRFIEAFGIVPDRWRDGAAFPWGTPTWPPKPPSARDAPAEPRRPSIQSPNPSAP
;
A
#
# COMPACT_ATOMS: atom_id res chain seq x y z
N MET A 1 3.60 -14.19 -9.06
CA MET A 1 4.15 -13.04 -8.32
C MET A 1 5.60 -12.72 -8.68
N ALA A 2 6.51 -13.70 -8.85
CA ALA A 2 7.91 -13.44 -9.20
C ALA A 2 8.13 -12.67 -10.53
N LYS A 3 7.29 -12.90 -11.55
CA LYS A 3 7.42 -12.22 -12.86
C LYS A 3 7.07 -10.73 -12.84
N LEU A 4 6.33 -10.24 -11.84
CA LEU A 4 5.93 -8.83 -11.76
C LEU A 4 7.05 -7.95 -11.20
N GLY A 5 7.93 -8.51 -10.36
CA GLY A 5 9.06 -7.78 -9.79
C GLY A 5 10.23 -7.54 -10.76
N ASP A 6 10.29 -8.30 -11.85
CA ASP A 6 11.24 -8.12 -12.96
C ASP A 6 10.51 -8.37 -14.30
N TYR A 7 9.45 -7.60 -14.51
CA TYR A 7 8.59 -7.78 -15.68
C TYR A 7 9.33 -7.47 -16.98
N GLU A 8 10.35 -6.61 -16.93
CA GLU A 8 11.18 -6.25 -18.08
C GLU A 8 11.87 -7.47 -18.68
N ARG A 9 12.46 -8.32 -17.83
CA ARG A 9 13.18 -9.53 -18.23
C ARG A 9 12.28 -10.76 -18.35
N SER A 10 10.99 -10.58 -18.11
CA SER A 10 10.01 -11.66 -18.21
C SER A 10 9.56 -11.90 -19.66
N ASP A 11 8.89 -13.04 -19.84
CA ASP A 11 8.20 -13.47 -21.05
C ASP A 11 6.80 -12.84 -21.21
N LEU A 12 6.48 -11.79 -20.45
CA LEU A 12 5.20 -11.09 -20.57
C LEU A 12 5.06 -10.43 -21.95
N PRO A 13 3.83 -10.30 -22.48
CA PRO A 13 3.58 -9.56 -23.70
C PRO A 13 4.08 -8.10 -23.57
N GLU A 14 4.64 -7.55 -24.65
CA GLU A 14 5.15 -6.16 -24.63
C GLU A 14 4.04 -5.14 -24.30
N ARG A 15 2.79 -5.41 -24.69
CA ARG A 15 1.63 -4.61 -24.26
C ARG A 15 1.50 -4.57 -22.73
N THR A 16 1.65 -5.72 -22.06
CA THR A 16 1.59 -5.81 -20.60
C THR A 16 2.78 -5.10 -19.95
N LYS A 17 4.00 -5.27 -20.49
CA LYS A 17 5.18 -4.54 -19.98
C LYS A 17 5.02 -3.03 -20.14
N ALA A 18 4.48 -2.56 -21.27
CA ALA A 18 4.20 -1.15 -21.49
C ALA A 18 3.20 -0.57 -20.46
N ALA A 19 2.14 -1.32 -20.13
CA ALA A 19 1.21 -0.93 -19.06
C ALA A 19 1.90 -0.87 -17.68
N LEU A 20 2.78 -1.82 -17.38
CA LEU A 20 3.53 -1.84 -16.12
C LEU A 20 4.52 -0.67 -16.02
N ARG A 21 5.20 -0.31 -17.12
CA ARG A 21 6.03 0.90 -17.18
C ARG A 21 5.23 2.16 -16.91
N LEU A 22 4.00 2.24 -17.46
CA LEU A 22 3.11 3.37 -17.17
C LEU A 22 2.72 3.41 -15.69
N ALA A 23 2.47 2.25 -15.07
CA ALA A 23 2.20 2.15 -13.64
C ALA A 23 3.39 2.63 -12.78
N ASP A 24 4.60 2.18 -13.08
CA ASP A 24 5.81 2.63 -12.38
C ASP A 24 6.03 4.14 -12.52
N ARG A 25 5.79 4.69 -13.72
CA ARG A 25 5.94 6.12 -13.98
C ARG A 25 4.94 6.95 -13.19
N LEU A 26 3.66 6.57 -13.19
CA LEU A 26 2.58 7.32 -12.53
C LEU A 26 2.61 7.19 -11.00
N THR A 27 3.20 6.13 -10.46
CA THR A 27 3.30 5.90 -9.01
C THR A 27 4.63 6.38 -8.41
N GLY A 28 5.60 6.71 -9.26
CA GLY A 28 6.89 7.28 -8.87
C GLY A 28 6.81 8.71 -8.33
N ALA A 29 7.95 9.24 -7.89
CA ALA A 29 8.05 10.59 -7.33
C ALA A 29 7.78 11.71 -8.35
N GLU A 30 8.02 11.43 -9.63
CA GLU A 30 7.84 12.39 -10.73
C GLU A 30 6.96 11.77 -11.83
N PRO A 31 5.62 11.92 -11.72
CA PRO A 31 4.66 11.29 -12.62
C PRO A 31 4.51 12.07 -13.94
N THR A 32 5.61 12.17 -14.69
CA THR A 32 5.62 12.84 -15.99
C THR A 32 5.58 11.81 -17.12
N VAL A 33 4.75 12.04 -18.13
CA VAL A 33 4.74 11.25 -19.36
C VAL A 33 5.27 12.16 -20.46
N ASP A 34 6.51 11.92 -20.89
CA ASP A 34 7.11 12.64 -22.01
C ASP A 34 6.62 12.08 -23.36
N GLU A 35 6.84 12.84 -24.42
CA GLU A 35 6.41 12.48 -25.79
C GLU A 35 7.00 11.15 -26.26
N THR A 36 8.27 10.87 -25.92
CA THR A 36 8.93 9.62 -26.36
C THR A 36 8.29 8.40 -25.70
N PHE A 37 7.94 8.52 -24.42
CA PHE A 37 7.23 7.49 -23.68
C PHE A 37 5.78 7.35 -24.16
N TYR A 38 5.11 8.45 -24.46
CA TYR A 38 3.74 8.44 -24.99
C TYR A 38 3.68 7.73 -26.36
N GLU A 39 4.59 8.05 -27.28
CA GLU A 39 4.73 7.34 -28.56
C GLU A 39 5.08 5.86 -28.39
N ALA A 40 5.85 5.52 -27.35
CA ALA A 40 6.11 4.13 -27.01
C ALA A 40 4.84 3.38 -26.58
N LEU A 41 3.94 4.02 -25.83
CA LEU A 41 2.65 3.46 -25.44
C LEU A 41 1.70 3.31 -26.64
N ARG A 42 1.68 4.29 -27.54
CA ARG A 42 0.86 4.28 -28.77
C ARG A 42 1.12 3.10 -29.70
N ARG A 43 2.28 2.47 -29.61
CA ARG A 43 2.58 1.21 -30.33
C ARG A 43 1.73 0.03 -29.87
N HIS A 44 1.10 0.12 -28.69
CA HIS A 44 0.37 -0.99 -28.06
C HIS A 44 -1.04 -0.63 -27.58
N PHE A 45 -1.35 0.67 -27.49
CA PHE A 45 -2.60 1.20 -26.97
C PHE A 45 -3.07 2.39 -27.81
N SER A 46 -4.38 2.60 -27.91
CA SER A 46 -4.91 3.88 -28.42
C SER A 46 -4.78 4.99 -27.37
N ASP A 47 -4.93 6.24 -27.79
CA ASP A 47 -4.91 7.38 -26.85
C ASP A 47 -5.96 7.25 -25.75
N ASP A 48 -7.17 6.81 -26.11
CA ASP A 48 -8.26 6.57 -25.17
C ASP A 48 -7.90 5.46 -24.18
N GLU A 49 -7.29 4.36 -24.66
CA GLU A 49 -6.81 3.28 -23.80
C GLU A 49 -5.69 3.76 -22.86
N ILE A 50 -4.78 4.63 -23.32
CA ILE A 50 -3.71 5.19 -22.50
C ILE A 50 -4.30 6.08 -21.38
N LEU A 51 -5.29 6.91 -21.71
CA LEU A 51 -5.95 7.78 -20.75
C LEU A 51 -6.74 6.97 -19.71
N ASP A 52 -7.51 5.99 -20.14
CA ASP A 52 -8.30 5.13 -19.25
C ASP A 52 -7.40 4.28 -18.33
N LEU A 53 -6.33 3.72 -18.89
CA LEU A 53 -5.33 2.97 -18.14
C LEU A 53 -4.63 3.87 -17.11
N GLY A 54 -4.19 5.06 -17.52
CA GLY A 54 -3.55 6.03 -16.63
C GLY A 54 -4.47 6.49 -15.50
N MET A 55 -5.74 6.75 -15.80
CA MET A 55 -6.76 7.10 -14.82
C MET A 55 -6.95 5.97 -13.80
N THR A 56 -7.12 4.73 -14.28
CA THR A 56 -7.32 3.54 -13.44
C THR A 56 -6.13 3.30 -12.50
N ILE A 57 -4.92 3.36 -13.03
CA ILE A 57 -3.67 3.21 -12.25
C ILE A 57 -3.58 4.28 -11.16
N THR A 58 -3.79 5.53 -11.53
CA THR A 58 -3.66 6.67 -10.60
C THR A 58 -4.71 6.60 -9.50
N PHE A 59 -5.95 6.25 -9.86
CA PHE A 59 -7.04 6.09 -8.91
C PHE A 59 -6.76 4.95 -7.91
N ALA A 60 -6.40 3.77 -8.40
CA ALA A 60 -6.08 2.63 -7.54
C ALA A 60 -4.90 2.93 -6.60
N SER A 61 -3.87 3.61 -7.11
CA SER A 61 -2.69 3.99 -6.33
C SER A 61 -3.01 5.06 -5.29
N GLY A 62 -3.85 6.04 -5.62
CA GLY A 62 -4.35 7.03 -4.68
C GLY A 62 -5.18 6.40 -3.57
N TRP A 63 -6.04 5.44 -3.92
CA TRP A 63 -6.83 4.68 -2.94
C TRP A 63 -5.94 3.88 -1.98
N GLN A 64 -4.88 3.26 -2.48
CA GLN A 64 -3.87 2.58 -1.64
C GLN A 64 -3.22 3.55 -0.64
N ARG A 65 -2.80 4.74 -1.09
CA ARG A 65 -2.22 5.76 -0.18
C ARG A 65 -3.20 6.26 0.87
N PHE A 66 -4.49 6.34 0.52
CA PHE A 66 -5.54 6.67 1.48
C PHE A 66 -5.66 5.59 2.56
N ILE A 67 -5.74 4.32 2.17
CA ILE A 67 -5.76 3.18 3.09
C ILE A 67 -4.57 3.22 4.05
N GLU A 68 -3.37 3.44 3.53
CA GLU A 68 -2.14 3.53 4.33
C GLU A 68 -2.14 4.74 5.27
N ALA A 69 -2.51 5.92 4.76
CA ALA A 69 -2.54 7.16 5.54
C ALA A 69 -3.52 7.08 6.72
N PHE A 70 -4.65 6.41 6.52
CA PHE A 70 -5.63 6.17 7.57
C PHE A 70 -5.37 4.89 8.35
N GLY A 71 -4.37 4.07 8.01
CA GLY A 71 -4.11 2.79 8.68
C GLY A 71 -5.30 1.83 8.59
N ILE A 72 -6.05 1.83 7.49
CA ILE A 72 -7.20 0.94 7.29
C ILE A 72 -6.68 -0.47 7.03
N VAL A 73 -6.79 -1.33 8.03
CA VAL A 73 -6.30 -2.72 7.98
C VAL A 73 -7.43 -3.69 7.64
N PRO A 74 -7.14 -4.83 6.99
CA PRO A 74 -8.13 -5.89 6.79
C PRO A 74 -8.67 -6.42 8.13
N ASP A 75 -9.92 -6.89 8.18
CA ASP A 75 -10.57 -7.39 9.40
C ASP A 75 -9.80 -8.51 10.13
N ARG A 76 -9.00 -9.27 9.38
CA ARG A 76 -8.15 -10.35 9.91
C ARG A 76 -6.84 -9.88 10.54
N TRP A 77 -6.51 -8.59 10.44
CA TRP A 77 -5.28 -8.01 11.00
C TRP A 77 -5.40 -7.91 12.52
N ARG A 78 -4.30 -8.18 13.23
CA ARG A 78 -4.25 -8.19 14.70
C ARG A 78 -3.21 -7.19 15.19
N ASP A 79 -3.47 -6.62 16.36
CA ASP A 79 -2.51 -5.71 17.02
C ASP A 79 -1.13 -6.37 17.17
N GLY A 80 -0.09 -5.65 16.77
CA GLY A 80 1.29 -6.13 16.76
C GLY A 80 1.70 -6.93 15.52
N ALA A 81 0.78 -7.25 14.60
CA ALA A 81 1.14 -7.81 13.30
C ALA A 81 1.74 -6.74 12.38
N ALA A 82 2.65 -7.14 11.49
CA ALA A 82 3.14 -6.24 10.44
C ALA A 82 1.97 -5.74 9.57
N PHE A 83 2.02 -4.47 9.15
CA PHE A 83 1.05 -3.96 8.20
C PHE A 83 1.20 -4.68 6.85
N PRO A 84 0.11 -4.88 6.09
CA PRO A 84 0.15 -5.55 4.79
C PRO A 84 1.05 -4.88 3.74
N TRP A 85 1.31 -3.59 3.91
CA TRP A 85 2.17 -2.75 3.05
C TRP A 85 3.56 -2.49 3.66
N GLY A 86 3.96 -3.26 4.69
CA GLY A 86 5.23 -3.09 5.40
C GLY A 86 5.14 -2.09 6.56
N THR A 87 6.19 -2.01 7.39
CA THR A 87 6.21 -1.13 8.56
C THR A 87 6.31 0.33 8.16
N PRO A 88 5.29 1.17 8.43
CA PRO A 88 5.36 2.59 8.14
C PRO A 88 6.37 3.28 9.08
N THR A 89 7.05 4.31 8.58
CA THR A 89 8.03 5.11 9.36
C THR A 89 7.38 6.09 10.34
N TRP A 90 6.07 6.22 10.27
CA TRP A 90 5.22 7.02 11.15
C TRP A 90 4.21 6.09 11.83
N PRO A 91 3.69 6.38 13.04
CA PRO A 91 2.67 5.53 13.65
C PRO A 91 1.26 5.93 13.19
N PRO A 92 0.64 5.25 12.19
CA PRO A 92 -0.79 5.37 12.00
C PRO A 92 -1.48 4.66 13.17
N LYS A 93 -2.32 5.37 13.93
CA LYS A 93 -3.27 4.71 14.83
C LYS A 93 -4.44 4.25 13.96
N PRO A 94 -4.62 2.94 13.71
CA PRO A 94 -5.74 2.48 12.89
C PRO A 94 -7.07 2.90 13.54
N PRO A 95 -8.11 3.23 12.76
CA PRO A 95 -9.40 3.67 13.27
C PRO A 95 -9.99 2.66 14.26
N SER A 96 -9.81 1.37 13.99
CA SER A 96 -10.22 0.27 14.88
C SER A 96 -9.55 0.31 16.26
N ALA A 97 -8.32 0.83 16.37
CA ALA A 97 -7.63 1.02 17.66
C ALA A 97 -8.11 2.28 18.43
N ARG A 98 -9.00 3.10 17.85
CA ARG A 98 -9.71 4.16 18.59
C ARG A 98 -10.93 3.61 19.33
N ASP A 99 -11.57 2.58 18.77
CA ASP A 99 -12.79 1.97 19.32
C ASP A 99 -12.50 0.79 20.26
N ALA A 100 -11.26 0.30 20.30
CA ALA A 100 -10.82 -0.61 21.34
C ALA A 100 -10.99 0.09 22.71
N PRO A 101 -11.85 -0.42 23.61
CA PRO A 101 -11.98 0.17 24.94
C PRO A 101 -10.59 0.17 25.57
N ALA A 102 -10.16 1.33 26.06
CA ALA A 102 -8.91 1.43 26.81
C ALA A 102 -8.94 0.34 27.89
N GLU A 103 -8.08 -0.68 27.77
CA GLU A 103 -7.96 -1.69 28.83
C GLU A 103 -7.78 -0.92 30.14
N PRO A 104 -8.67 -1.10 31.12
CA PRO A 104 -8.48 -0.46 32.40
C PRO A 104 -7.18 -1.03 32.97
N ARG A 105 -6.21 -0.12 33.19
CA ARG A 105 -4.94 -0.38 33.90
C ARG A 105 -5.15 -1.47 34.94
N ARG A 106 -4.48 -2.62 34.78
CA ARG A 106 -4.44 -3.66 35.81
C ARG A 106 -4.07 -2.99 37.15
N PRO A 107 -4.91 -3.04 38.18
CA PRO A 107 -4.47 -2.58 39.48
C PRO A 107 -3.39 -3.55 39.96
N SER A 108 -2.20 -3.04 40.23
CA SER A 108 -1.17 -3.75 40.99
C SER A 108 -1.79 -4.12 42.34
N ILE A 109 -2.21 -5.39 42.49
CA ILE A 109 -2.60 -5.93 43.78
C ILE A 109 -1.33 -5.98 44.62
N GLN A 110 -1.19 -4.99 45.49
CA GLN A 110 -0.22 -5.01 46.58
C GLN A 110 -0.87 -5.85 47.69
N SER A 111 -0.54 -7.14 47.74
CA SER A 111 -0.83 -7.95 48.92
C SER A 111 0.26 -7.68 49.97
N PRO A 112 -0.06 -7.19 51.18
CA PRO A 112 0.91 -7.18 52.26
C PRO A 112 1.20 -8.62 52.69
N ASN A 113 2.48 -8.96 52.67
CA ASN A 113 3.06 -10.21 53.15
C ASN A 113 2.86 -10.33 54.68
N PRO A 114 2.13 -11.31 55.22
CA PRO A 114 2.16 -11.60 56.64
C PRO A 114 3.34 -12.55 56.91
N SER A 115 4.48 -11.98 57.27
CA SER A 115 5.58 -12.75 57.88
C SER A 115 6.27 -11.92 58.94
N ALA A 116 6.04 -12.32 60.19
CA ALA A 116 7.00 -12.42 61.30
C ALA A 116 6.34 -12.07 62.65
N PRO A 117 6.88 -12.56 63.78
CA PRO A 117 7.27 -13.93 64.12
C PRO A 117 6.27 -14.59 65.10
#